data_AF-A0A7C3M960-F1
#
_entry.id   AF-A0A7C3M960-F1
#
_cell.length_a   1.000
_cell.length_b   1.000
_cell.length_c   1.000
_cell.angle_alpha   90.00
_cell.angle_beta   90.00
_cell.angle_gamma   90.00
#
_symmetry.space_group_name_H-M   'P 1'
#
loop_
_entity.id
_entity.type
_entity.pdbx_description
1 polymer ?
#
loop_
_entity_poly.entity_id
_entity_poly.type
_entity_poly.pdbx_seq_one_letter_code
_entity_poly.pdbx_strand_id
1 'polypeptide(L)'
;MELMSENVRAAMCYTLGFITGVLFLFDGSPFVRFHAVQSTLTFSTIAALIILLPVIPGGVMLSRIVMAFSLLLWAICIIKASRGEVFKLPIFGEIAEAQLTPLHT
;
A
#
# COMPACT_ATOMS: atom_id res chain seq x y z
N MET A 1 5.23 -19.13 -4.13
CA MET A 1 4.97 -17.80 -4.71
C MET A 1 5.99 -17.40 -5.79
N GLU A 2 7.11 -18.13 -5.96
CA GLU A 2 8.19 -17.78 -6.91
C GLU A 2 7.89 -18.03 -8.40
N LEU A 3 6.74 -18.63 -8.74
CA LEU A 3 6.37 -18.90 -10.14
C LEU A 3 5.86 -17.65 -10.89
N MET A 4 5.53 -16.57 -10.18
CA MET A 4 4.99 -15.34 -10.76
C MET A 4 6.06 -14.25 -10.85
N SER A 5 5.97 -13.41 -11.87
CA SER A 5 6.89 -12.29 -12.02
C SER A 5 6.79 -11.31 -10.84
N GLU A 6 7.87 -10.58 -10.58
CA GLU A 6 7.92 -9.59 -9.49
C GLU A 6 6.83 -8.53 -9.62
N ASN A 7 6.54 -8.08 -10.85
CA ASN A 7 5.47 -7.11 -11.14
C ASN A 7 4.09 -7.62 -10.70
N VAL A 8 3.81 -8.91 -10.91
CA VAL A 8 2.53 -9.49 -10.50
C VAL A 8 2.46 -9.61 -8.98
N ARG A 9 3.53 -10.08 -8.33
CA ARG A 9 3.61 -10.13 -6.85
C ARG A 9 3.47 -8.73 -6.21
N ALA A 10 4.11 -7.73 -6.80
CA ALA A 10 4.00 -6.35 -6.36
C ALA A 10 2.58 -5.80 -6.52
N ALA A 11 1.89 -6.10 -7.63
CA ALA A 11 0.48 -5.74 -7.80
C ALA A 11 -0.42 -6.46 -6.78
N MET A 12 -0.14 -7.73 -6.48
CA MET A 12 -0.85 -8.52 -5.47
C MET A 12 -0.75 -7.92 -4.08
N CYS A 13 0.32 -7.19 -3.74
CA CYS A 13 0.43 -6.50 -2.46
C CYS A 13 -0.77 -5.57 -2.19
N TYR A 14 -1.41 -5.03 -3.23
CA TYR A 14 -2.52 -4.09 -3.11
C TYR A 14 -3.92 -4.73 -3.19
N THR A 15 -4.08 -5.97 -3.65
CA THR A 15 -5.41 -6.50 -4.04
C THR A 15 -6.42 -6.57 -2.89
N LEU A 16 -5.99 -6.95 -1.68
CA LEU A 16 -6.80 -6.89 -0.45
C LEU A 16 -6.29 -5.81 0.51
N GLY A 17 -5.70 -4.73 -0.05
CA GLY A 17 -5.12 -3.64 0.71
C GLY A 17 -4.02 -4.13 1.65
N PHE A 18 -4.12 -3.76 2.93
CA PHE A 18 -3.07 -4.05 3.90
C PHE A 18 -2.93 -5.54 4.21
N ILE A 19 -3.98 -6.34 4.01
CA ILE A 19 -3.94 -7.80 4.27
C ILE A 19 -2.92 -8.45 3.35
N THR A 20 -3.04 -8.21 2.04
CA THR A 20 -2.07 -8.70 1.07
C THR A 20 -0.74 -7.99 1.17
N GLY A 21 -0.71 -6.72 1.60
CA GLY A 21 0.55 -6.05 1.91
C GLY A 21 1.37 -6.84 2.95
N VAL A 22 0.75 -7.24 4.05
CA VAL A 22 1.40 -8.01 5.13
C VAL A 22 1.92 -9.36 4.64
N LEU A 23 1.14 -10.06 3.82
CA LEU A 23 1.51 -11.39 3.30
C LEU A 23 2.82 -11.36 2.48
N PHE A 24 3.12 -10.24 1.82
CA PHE A 24 4.29 -10.09 0.95
C PHE A 24 5.47 -9.33 1.61
N LEU A 25 5.39 -8.98 2.90
CA LEU A 25 6.44 -8.20 3.59
C LEU A 25 7.82 -8.89 3.59
N PHE A 26 7.84 -10.21 3.56
CA PHE A 26 9.04 -11.03 3.59
C PHE A 26 9.39 -11.65 2.23
N ASP A 27 8.84 -11.10 1.13
CA ASP A 27 9.21 -11.54 -0.22
C ASP A 27 10.71 -11.31 -0.47
N GLY A 28 11.36 -12.21 -1.23
CA GLY A 28 12.80 -12.10 -1.51
C GLY A 28 13.17 -10.90 -2.38
N SER A 29 12.22 -10.32 -3.12
CA SER A 29 12.45 -9.18 -4.00
C SER A 29 12.33 -7.84 -3.25
N PRO A 30 13.36 -6.97 -3.26
CA PRO A 30 13.25 -5.62 -2.70
C PRO A 30 12.12 -4.80 -3.34
N PHE A 31 11.87 -5.00 -4.63
CA PHE A 31 10.78 -4.35 -5.36
C PHE A 31 9.40 -4.77 -4.82
N VAL A 32 9.19 -6.08 -4.60
CA VAL A 32 7.93 -6.57 -4.00
C VAL A 32 7.79 -6.09 -2.56
N ARG A 33 8.87 -6.11 -1.78
CA ARG A 33 8.89 -5.60 -0.39
C ARG A 33 8.54 -4.11 -0.30
N PHE A 34 8.97 -3.28 -1.26
CA PHE A 34 8.54 -1.88 -1.34
C PHE A 34 7.02 -1.78 -1.37
N HIS A 35 6.39 -2.47 -2.31
CA HIS A 35 4.94 -2.43 -2.51
C HIS A 35 4.18 -3.07 -1.35
N ALA A 36 4.75 -4.10 -0.71
CA ALA A 36 4.22 -4.73 0.50
C ALA A 36 4.16 -3.75 1.68
N VAL A 37 5.26 -3.04 1.97
CA VAL A 37 5.30 -2.01 3.04
C VAL A 37 4.36 -0.86 2.71
N GLN A 38 4.45 -0.30 1.48
CA GLN A 38 3.59 0.81 1.07
C GLN A 38 2.10 0.43 1.16
N SER A 39 1.72 -0.78 0.71
CA SER A 39 0.33 -1.25 0.81
C SER A 39 -0.12 -1.39 2.27
N THR A 40 0.69 -2.07 3.09
CA THR A 40 0.40 -2.30 4.50
C THR A 40 0.10 -1.00 5.23
N LEU A 41 1.00 -0.01 5.12
CA LEU A 41 0.87 1.26 5.82
C LEU A 41 -0.28 2.12 5.26
N THR A 42 -0.40 2.19 3.93
CA THR A 42 -1.42 3.01 3.28
C THR A 42 -2.82 2.53 3.63
N PHE A 43 -3.11 1.25 3.42
CA PHE A 43 -4.46 0.73 3.57
C PHE A 43 -4.86 0.47 5.01
N SER A 44 -3.92 0.21 5.93
CA SER A 44 -4.23 0.18 7.36
C SER A 44 -4.58 1.56 7.89
N THR A 45 -3.86 2.60 7.47
CA THR A 45 -4.18 4.00 7.81
C THR A 45 -5.54 4.41 7.26
N ILE A 46 -5.82 4.12 5.98
CA ILE A 46 -7.12 4.41 5.38
C ILE A 46 -8.25 3.66 6.09
N ALA A 47 -8.06 2.38 6.43
CA ALA A 47 -9.05 1.62 7.17
C ALA A 47 -9.33 2.24 8.54
N ALA A 48 -8.29 2.64 9.28
CA ALA A 48 -8.43 3.34 10.55
C ALA A 48 -9.19 4.67 10.39
N LEU A 49 -8.89 5.47 9.37
CA LEU A 49 -9.61 6.72 9.09
C LEU A 49 -11.10 6.47 8.79
N ILE A 50 -11.42 5.47 7.96
CA ILE A 50 -12.80 5.14 7.61
C ILE A 50 -13.60 4.72 8.86
N ILE A 51 -12.98 4.00 9.79
CA ILE A 51 -13.60 3.55 11.05
C ILE A 51 -13.75 4.70 12.06
N LEU A 52 -12.74 5.55 12.20
CA LEU A 52 -12.67 6.56 13.26
C LEU A 52 -13.37 7.87 12.91
N LEU A 53 -13.34 8.29 11.64
CA LEU A 53 -13.94 9.56 11.22
C LEU A 53 -15.45 9.68 11.53
N PRO A 54 -16.30 8.65 11.32
CA PRO A 54 -17.74 8.75 11.60
C PRO A 54 -18.12 9.13 13.05
N VAL A 55 -17.20 9.03 14.00
CA VAL A 55 -17.43 9.34 15.43
C VAL A 55 -17.57 10.85 15.68
N ILE A 56 -17.04 11.72 14.81
CA ILE A 56 -17.10 13.17 14.98
C ILE A 56 -18.19 13.82 14.09
N PRO A 57 -18.73 15.00 14.47
CA PRO A 57 -19.66 15.75 13.63
C PRO A 57 -19.08 16.02 12.24
N GLY A 58 -19.84 15.70 11.18
CA GLY A 58 -19.39 15.83 9.78
C GLY A 58 -18.46 14.71 9.29
N GLY A 59 -18.01 13.83 10.18
CA GLY A 59 -17.03 12.78 9.86
C GLY A 59 -17.54 11.69 8.93
N VAL A 60 -18.86 11.44 8.87
CA VAL A 60 -19.48 10.51 7.91
C VAL A 60 -19.27 10.97 6.46
N MET A 61 -19.35 12.28 6.19
CA MET A 61 -19.09 12.79 4.84
C MET A 61 -17.60 12.68 4.51
N LEU A 62 -16.74 13.01 5.48
CA LEU A 62 -15.29 12.91 5.29
C LEU A 62 -14.83 11.46 5.05
N SER A 63 -15.40 10.48 5.75
CA SER A 63 -15.06 9.07 5.54
C SER A 63 -15.45 8.58 4.14
N ARG A 64 -16.56 9.06 3.57
CA ARG A 64 -16.96 8.78 2.18
C ARG A 64 -15.98 9.37 1.16
N ILE A 65 -15.50 10.59 1.42
CA ILE A 65 -14.47 11.23 0.57
C ILE A 65 -13.17 10.43 0.63
N VAL A 66 -12.72 10.03 1.83
CA VAL A 66 -11.53 9.19 2.02
C VAL A 66 -11.68 7.86 1.29
N MET A 67 -12.83 7.21 1.38
CA MET A 67 -13.11 5.96 0.67
C MET A 67 -13.04 6.13 -0.86
N ALA A 68 -13.64 7.19 -1.41
CA ALA A 68 -13.58 7.48 -2.84
C ALA A 68 -12.14 7.74 -3.32
N PHE A 69 -11.37 8.55 -2.58
CA PHE A 69 -9.96 8.78 -2.87
C PHE A 69 -9.12 7.49 -2.78
N SER A 70 -9.41 6.65 -1.78
CA SER A 70 -8.74 5.35 -1.61
C SER A 70 -8.92 4.43 -2.81
N LEU A 71 -10.09 4.42 -3.46
CA LEU A 71 -10.32 3.60 -4.65
C LEU A 71 -9.46 4.03 -5.83
N LEU A 72 -9.28 5.34 -6.02
CA LEU A 72 -8.39 5.89 -7.04
C LEU A 72 -6.93 5.53 -6.75
N LEU A 73 -6.50 5.73 -5.51
CA LEU A 73 -5.16 5.37 -5.05
C LEU A 73 -4.87 3.88 -5.26
N TRP A 74 -5.82 3.03 -4.88
CA TRP A 74 -5.75 1.58 -5.03
C TRP A 74 -5.55 1.15 -6.49
N ALA A 75 -6.37 1.69 -7.40
CA ALA A 75 -6.24 1.40 -8.83
C ALA A 75 -4.88 1.86 -9.39
N ILE A 76 -4.43 3.07 -9.03
CA ILE A 76 -3.13 3.61 -9.47
C ILE A 76 -1.99 2.72 -8.99
N CYS A 77 -1.98 2.33 -7.71
CA CYS A 77 -0.95 1.46 -7.15
C CYS A 77 -0.89 0.07 -7.80
N ILE A 78 -2.04 -0.53 -8.15
CA ILE A 78 -2.08 -1.81 -8.87
C ILE A 78 -1.50 -1.64 -10.29
N ILE A 79 -1.97 -0.63 -11.04
CA ILE A 79 -1.56 -0.41 -12.44
C ILE A 79 -0.05 -0.10 -12.48
N LYS A 80 0.35 0.96 -11.77
CA LYS A 80 1.51 1.01 -10.89
C LYS A 80 2.54 -0.13 -10.97
N ALA A 81 2.38 -0.99 -9.98
CA ALA A 81 3.20 -2.16 -9.71
C ALA A 81 3.15 -3.20 -10.84
N SER A 82 2.00 -3.37 -11.50
CA SER A 82 1.88 -4.33 -12.61
C SER A 82 2.77 -3.99 -13.81
N ARG A 83 3.12 -2.71 -13.95
CA ARG A 83 4.05 -2.20 -14.98
C ARG A 83 5.51 -2.20 -14.54
N GLY A 84 5.81 -2.66 -13.32
CA GLY A 84 7.16 -2.62 -12.76
C GLY A 84 7.58 -1.24 -12.24
N GLU A 85 6.62 -0.32 -12.02
CA GLU A 85 6.92 1.04 -11.58
C GLU A 85 6.83 1.18 -10.05
N VAL A 86 7.87 1.75 -9.45
CA VAL A 86 7.88 2.18 -8.05
C VAL A 86 7.16 3.54 -7.94
N PHE A 87 5.83 3.51 -7.89
CA PHE A 87 5.04 4.71 -7.62
C PHE A 87 5.09 5.04 -6.12
N LYS A 88 6.02 5.93 -5.75
CA LYS A 88 6.27 6.34 -4.37
C LYS A 88 5.20 7.31 -3.89
N LEU A 89 4.41 6.89 -2.89
CA LEU A 89 3.47 7.79 -2.22
C LEU A 89 4.23 8.74 -1.28
N PRO A 90 3.82 10.02 -1.14
CA PRO A 90 4.62 11.05 -0.45
C PRO A 90 5.05 10.72 0.99
N ILE A 91 4.28 9.89 1.70
CA ILE A 91 4.58 9.50 3.09
C ILE A 91 4.94 8.01 3.13
N PHE A 92 4.01 7.14 2.75
CA PHE A 92 4.19 5.69 2.89
C PHE A 92 5.21 5.11 1.93
N GLY A 93 5.46 5.78 0.80
CA GLY A 93 6.49 5.39 -0.14
C GLY A 93 7.90 5.73 0.36
N GLU A 94 8.08 6.89 1.01
CA GLU A 94 9.36 7.23 1.68
C GLU A 94 9.67 6.23 2.79
N ILE A 95 8.66 5.86 3.60
CA ILE A 95 8.83 4.86 4.65
C ILE A 95 9.17 3.50 4.03
N ALA A 96 8.48 3.10 2.95
CA ALA A 96 8.76 1.84 2.26
C ALA A 96 10.18 1.80 1.69
N GLU A 97 10.66 2.89 1.10
CA GLU A 97 12.04 3.00 0.59
C GLU A 97 13.07 2.85 1.72
N ALA A 98 12.85 3.54 2.86
CA ALA A 98 13.74 3.48 4.02
C ALA A 98 13.87 2.07 4.63
N GLN A 99 12.85 1.21 4.52
CA GLN A 99 12.90 -0.18 4.99
C GLN A 99 13.71 -1.12 4.08
N LEU A 100 14.06 -0.66 2.88
CA LEU A 100 14.84 -1.42 1.91
C LEU A 100 16.32 -1.05 1.92
N THR A 101 16.65 0.15 2.39
CA THR A 101 18.04 0.55 2.61
C THR A 101 18.62 -0.29 3.76
N PRO A 102 19.70 -1.05 3.55
CA PRO A 102 20.41 -1.69 4.64
C PRO A 102 20.85 -0.60 5.62
N LEU A 103 20.57 -0.77 6.91
CA LEU A 103 21.14 0.12 7.92
C LEU A 103 22.67 0.07 7.75
N HIS A 104 23.29 1.20 7.43
CA HIS A 104 24.74 1.35 7.57
C HIS A 104 25.06 1.27 9.07
N THR A 105 25.24 0.06 9.58
CA THR A 105 25.85 -0.24 10.88
C THR A 105 27.32 -0.54 10.68
#